data_AF-A0A7Z1PXA0-F1
#
_entry.id   AF-A0A7Z1PXA0-F1
#
_cell.length_a   1.000
_cell.length_b   1.000
_cell.length_c   1.000
_cell.angle_alpha   90.00
_cell.angle_beta   90.00
_cell.angle_gamma   90.00
#
_symmetry.space_group_name_H-M   'P 1'
#
loop_
_entity.id
_entity.type
_entity.pdbx_description
1 polymer ?
#
loop_
_entity_poly.entity_id
_entity_poly.type
_entity_poly.pdbx_seq_one_letter_code
_entity_poly.pdbx_strand_id
1 'polypeptide(L)'
;WRTSELFEQALAGNIGIRSGRIAREAAQILIDSGIDAKKAVEYVEKIANCFGKIKVDKKAKDPLTNADTEQLVHISPAEFEAVKALAHRLAEEKRPATEEEAALLRHDRMAVDIAMFGRMLANKPDFNVEAACQVAHAFGVSETIVEDDFFTAVDDLRAASDDAGAGHLGETGFGSALFYTYICIDKDLLVKNLNGNEELANKTLR
;
A
#
# COMPACT_ATOMS: atom_id res chain seq x y z
N TRP A 1 10.55 -6.90 1.85
CA TRP A 1 11.33 -6.01 2.74
C TRP A 1 10.47 -4.97 3.44
N ARG A 2 9.75 -4.09 2.72
CA ARG A 2 8.88 -3.06 3.32
C ARG A 2 7.85 -3.57 4.35
N THR A 3 7.28 -4.74 4.13
CA THR A 3 6.25 -5.36 4.98
C THR A 3 6.80 -6.48 5.86
N SER A 4 8.11 -6.51 6.08
CA SER A 4 8.71 -7.47 7.00
C SER A 4 8.58 -6.96 8.43
N GLU A 5 8.41 -7.87 9.39
CA GLU A 5 8.29 -7.52 10.81
C GLU A 5 9.47 -6.67 11.29
N LEU A 6 10.69 -6.99 10.86
CA LEU A 6 11.90 -6.24 11.20
C LEU A 6 11.81 -4.78 10.73
N PHE A 7 11.41 -4.57 9.48
CA PHE A 7 11.28 -3.23 8.90
C PHE A 7 10.17 -2.44 9.62
N GLU A 8 9.04 -3.09 9.90
CA GLU A 8 7.90 -2.48 10.59
C GLU A 8 8.23 -2.07 12.02
N GLN A 9 8.93 -2.94 12.76
CA GLN A 9 9.35 -2.64 14.13
C GLN A 9 10.42 -1.54 14.18
N ALA A 10 11.43 -1.59 13.30
CA ALA A 10 12.52 -0.62 13.29
C ALA A 10 12.04 0.79 12.91
N LEU A 11 11.07 0.90 12.01
CA LEU A 11 10.64 2.16 11.42
C LEU A 11 9.19 2.54 11.77
N ALA A 12 8.64 1.95 12.83
CA ALA A 12 7.29 2.20 13.32
C ALA A 12 6.96 3.71 13.38
N GLY A 13 5.76 4.06 12.90
CA GLY A 13 5.29 5.44 12.80
C GLY A 13 5.83 6.23 11.60
N ASN A 14 6.81 5.70 10.85
CA ASN A 14 7.41 6.38 9.69
C ASN A 14 7.21 5.59 8.38
N ILE A 15 6.26 4.65 8.34
CA ILE A 15 5.99 3.79 7.18
C ILE A 15 4.69 4.20 6.52
N GLY A 16 4.73 4.37 5.20
CA GLY A 16 3.58 4.76 4.41
C GLY A 16 2.63 3.60 4.15
N ILE A 17 1.40 3.93 3.77
CA ILE A 17 0.36 2.98 3.39
C ILE A 17 0.16 3.08 1.88
N ARG A 18 0.11 1.93 1.20
CA ARG A 18 -0.25 1.86 -0.22
C ARG A 18 -1.71 1.43 -0.32
N SER A 19 -2.58 2.35 -0.68
CA SER A 19 -4.01 2.10 -0.72
C SER A 19 -4.71 2.97 -1.77
N GLY A 20 -5.78 2.45 -2.36
CA GLY A 20 -6.72 3.21 -3.16
C GLY A 20 -7.98 3.61 -2.38
N ARG A 21 -7.99 3.43 -1.05
CA ARG A 21 -9.18 3.55 -0.19
C ARG A 21 -9.11 4.70 0.81
N ILE A 22 -8.25 5.70 0.57
CA ILE A 22 -7.93 6.68 1.62
C ILE A 22 -9.04 7.70 1.82
N ALA A 23 -9.66 8.15 0.73
CA ALA A 23 -10.87 8.96 0.85
C ALA A 23 -12.07 8.13 1.33
N ARG A 24 -12.05 6.81 1.13
CA ARG A 24 -13.03 5.90 1.73
C ARG A 24 -12.91 5.81 3.25
N GLU A 25 -11.70 5.79 3.81
CA GLU A 25 -11.49 5.89 5.26
C GLU A 25 -12.06 7.22 5.80
N ALA A 26 -11.83 8.33 5.09
CA ALA A 26 -12.45 9.61 5.43
C ALA A 26 -13.99 9.56 5.35
N ALA A 27 -14.56 8.91 4.34
CA ALA A 27 -16.01 8.75 4.22
C ALA A 27 -16.58 7.88 5.34
N GLN A 28 -15.85 6.86 5.78
CA GLN A 28 -16.26 6.03 6.92
C GLN A 28 -16.34 6.86 8.21
N ILE A 29 -15.35 7.73 8.46
CA ILE A 29 -15.37 8.66 9.61
C ILE A 29 -16.61 9.58 9.57
N LEU A 30 -16.99 10.07 8.39
CA LEU A 30 -18.21 10.89 8.22
C LEU A 30 -19.48 10.08 8.51
N ILE A 31 -19.55 8.83 8.04
CA ILE A 31 -20.68 7.93 8.27
C ILE A 31 -20.82 7.59 9.75
N ASP A 32 -19.72 7.29 10.42
CA ASP A 32 -19.70 6.98 11.86
C ASP A 32 -20.13 8.19 12.70
N SER A 33 -19.94 9.40 12.16
CA SER A 33 -20.40 10.66 12.73
C SER A 33 -21.86 11.02 12.37
N GLY A 34 -22.56 10.13 11.65
CA GLY A 34 -23.99 10.25 11.34
C GLY A 34 -24.33 10.89 9.99
N ILE A 35 -23.38 11.01 9.06
CA ILE A 35 -23.63 11.49 7.69
C ILE A 35 -24.07 10.33 6.79
N ASP A 36 -25.08 10.56 5.94
CA ASP A 36 -25.52 9.56 4.96
C ASP A 36 -24.39 9.16 4.00
N ALA A 37 -24.32 7.87 3.65
CA ALA A 37 -23.25 7.34 2.82
C ALA A 37 -23.08 8.05 1.47
N LYS A 38 -24.17 8.50 0.82
CA LYS A 38 -24.06 9.24 -0.45
C LYS A 38 -23.43 10.61 -0.24
N LYS A 39 -23.85 11.32 0.81
CA LYS A 39 -23.28 12.63 1.18
C LYS A 39 -21.82 12.50 1.61
N ALA A 40 -21.47 11.44 2.33
CA ALA A 40 -20.10 11.17 2.74
C ALA A 40 -19.17 11.03 1.52
N VAL A 41 -19.61 10.31 0.48
CA VAL A 41 -18.87 10.19 -0.79
C VAL A 41 -18.70 11.55 -1.47
N GLU A 42 -19.76 12.37 -1.55
CA GLU A 42 -19.69 13.73 -2.10
C GLU A 42 -18.70 14.62 -1.32
N TYR A 43 -18.64 14.48 0.02
CA TYR A 43 -17.79 15.32 0.86
C TYR A 43 -16.31 15.02 0.69
N VAL A 44 -15.96 13.76 0.42
CA VAL A 44 -14.58 13.32 0.25
C VAL A 44 -14.14 13.29 -1.21
N GLU A 45 -15.00 13.65 -2.17
CA GLU A 45 -14.67 13.61 -3.59
C GLU A 45 -13.40 14.41 -3.90
N LYS A 46 -13.27 15.63 -3.35
CA LYS A 46 -12.05 16.44 -3.54
C LYS A 46 -10.81 15.83 -2.88
N ILE A 47 -10.99 15.14 -1.74
CA ILE A 47 -9.90 14.42 -1.07
C ILE A 47 -9.42 13.29 -1.98
N ALA A 48 -10.33 12.50 -2.56
CA ALA A 48 -9.98 11.42 -3.47
C ALA A 48 -9.23 11.94 -4.72
N ASN A 49 -9.74 13.02 -5.33
CA ASN A 49 -9.13 13.67 -6.49
C ASN A 49 -7.73 14.25 -6.22
N CYS A 50 -7.40 14.58 -4.96
CA CYS A 50 -6.05 15.01 -4.60
C CYS A 50 -5.02 13.89 -4.80
N PHE A 51 -5.37 12.66 -4.39
CA PHE A 51 -4.45 11.52 -4.40
C PHE A 51 -4.45 10.75 -5.74
N GLY A 52 -5.58 10.72 -6.46
CA GLY A 52 -5.68 9.99 -7.71
C GLY A 52 -7.01 10.21 -8.42
N LYS A 53 -7.25 9.48 -9.52
CA LYS A 53 -8.53 9.56 -10.23
C LYS A 53 -9.58 8.73 -9.49
N ILE A 54 -10.76 9.29 -9.28
CA ILE A 54 -11.87 8.59 -8.59
C ILE A 54 -12.44 7.47 -9.47
N LYS A 55 -12.78 6.35 -8.84
CA LYS A 55 -13.57 5.29 -9.49
C LYS A 55 -15.02 5.75 -9.67
N VAL A 56 -15.53 5.61 -10.88
CA VAL A 56 -16.93 5.91 -11.19
C VAL A 56 -17.65 4.62 -11.56
N ASP A 57 -18.40 4.07 -10.62
CA ASP A 57 -19.28 2.92 -10.85
C ASP A 57 -20.74 3.27 -10.51
N LYS A 58 -21.57 3.31 -11.57
CA LYS A 58 -23.01 3.62 -11.48
C LYS A 58 -23.84 2.44 -10.95
N LYS A 59 -23.27 1.24 -10.85
CA LYS A 59 -23.94 0.01 -10.36
C LYS A 59 -23.15 -0.64 -9.20
N ALA A 60 -22.38 0.16 -8.47
CA ALA A 60 -21.61 -0.33 -7.33
C ALA A 60 -22.53 -1.00 -6.29
N LYS A 61 -22.23 -2.25 -5.92
CA LYS A 61 -22.91 -2.94 -4.80
C LYS A 61 -22.59 -2.29 -3.46
N ASP A 62 -21.45 -1.61 -3.39
CA ASP A 62 -20.91 -0.97 -2.21
C ASP A 62 -20.96 0.56 -2.37
N PRO A 63 -21.70 1.28 -1.50
CA PRO A 63 -21.89 2.72 -1.58
C PRO A 63 -20.59 3.55 -1.60
N LEU A 64 -19.52 3.03 -1.00
CA LEU A 64 -18.24 3.73 -0.85
C LEU A 64 -17.28 3.53 -2.03
N THR A 65 -17.65 2.71 -3.02
CA THR A 65 -16.79 2.43 -4.20
C THR A 65 -16.37 3.71 -4.92
N ASN A 66 -17.25 4.72 -4.95
CA ASN A 66 -16.99 5.99 -5.61
C ASN A 66 -16.16 6.97 -4.75
N ALA A 67 -15.73 6.57 -3.55
CA ALA A 67 -14.69 7.26 -2.78
C ALA A 67 -13.29 6.65 -3.01
N ASP A 68 -13.20 5.50 -3.67
CA ASP A 68 -11.92 4.86 -3.96
C ASP A 68 -11.24 5.50 -5.19
N THR A 69 -9.91 5.48 -5.21
CA THR A 69 -9.12 5.87 -6.38
C THR A 69 -8.90 4.67 -7.31
N GLU A 70 -8.80 4.93 -8.61
CA GLU A 70 -8.48 3.93 -9.65
C GLU A 70 -7.07 3.37 -9.45
N GLN A 71 -6.12 4.25 -9.12
CA GLN A 71 -4.74 3.90 -8.87
C GLN A 71 -4.49 3.66 -7.38
N LEU A 72 -3.53 2.78 -7.06
CA LEU A 72 -2.97 2.70 -5.72
C LEU A 72 -2.07 3.90 -5.48
N VAL A 73 -2.22 4.52 -4.32
CA VAL A 73 -1.42 5.68 -3.92
C VAL A 73 -0.61 5.32 -2.69
N HIS A 74 0.67 5.72 -2.68
CA HIS A 74 1.55 5.52 -1.53
C HIS A 74 1.58 6.80 -0.70
N ILE A 75 1.08 6.69 0.54
CA ILE A 75 0.71 7.83 1.38
C ILE A 75 1.49 7.76 2.67
N SER A 76 2.05 8.88 3.09
CA SER A 76 2.78 8.99 4.35
C SER A 76 1.83 9.00 5.55
N PRO A 77 2.31 8.61 6.76
CA PRO A 77 1.53 8.75 7.98
C PRO A 77 1.00 10.17 8.20
N ALA A 78 1.81 11.20 7.92
CA ALA A 78 1.42 12.60 8.10
C ALA A 78 0.29 13.03 7.14
N GLU A 79 0.31 12.56 5.89
CA GLU A 79 -0.78 12.78 4.93
C GLU A 79 -2.05 12.04 5.37
N PHE A 80 -1.93 10.81 5.87
CA PHE A 80 -3.08 10.04 6.31
C PHE A 80 -3.74 10.64 7.57
N GLU A 81 -2.95 11.08 8.54
CA GLU A 81 -3.48 11.79 9.72
C GLU A 81 -4.13 13.12 9.33
N ALA A 82 -3.60 13.83 8.33
CA ALA A 82 -4.24 15.04 7.80
C ALA A 82 -5.60 14.75 7.14
N VAL A 83 -5.72 13.64 6.40
CA VAL A 83 -6.99 13.16 5.84
C VAL A 83 -8.01 12.88 6.94
N LYS A 84 -7.61 12.15 7.99
CA LYS A 84 -8.52 11.85 9.12
C LYS A 84 -8.95 13.11 9.86
N ALA A 85 -8.01 14.02 10.14
CA ALA A 85 -8.30 15.29 10.81
C ALA A 85 -9.27 16.15 9.99
N LEU A 86 -9.10 16.19 8.66
CA LEU A 86 -10.04 16.86 7.78
C LEU A 86 -11.42 16.17 7.80
N ALA A 87 -11.47 14.85 7.75
CA ALA A 87 -12.73 14.09 7.82
C ALA A 87 -13.53 14.41 9.09
N HIS A 88 -12.87 14.46 10.25
CA HIS A 88 -13.51 14.84 11.51
C HIS A 88 -14.06 16.28 11.48
N ARG A 89 -13.31 17.24 10.94
CA ARG A 89 -13.79 18.62 10.79
C ARG A 89 -15.00 18.72 9.87
N LEU A 90 -14.97 18.04 8.73
CA LEU A 90 -16.09 18.01 7.77
C LEU A 90 -17.33 17.32 8.37
N ALA A 91 -17.14 16.38 9.30
CA ALA A 91 -18.23 15.77 10.05
C ALA A 91 -18.96 16.78 10.94
N GLU A 92 -18.20 17.60 11.67
CA GLU A 92 -18.73 18.64 12.56
C GLU A 92 -19.44 19.75 11.78
N GLU A 93 -18.80 20.22 10.70
CA GLU A 93 -19.31 21.33 9.89
C GLU A 93 -20.40 20.93 8.89
N LYS A 94 -20.60 19.62 8.68
CA LYS A 94 -21.60 19.05 7.75
C LYS A 94 -21.57 19.71 6.37
N ARG A 95 -20.37 19.81 5.80
CA ARG A 95 -20.13 20.38 4.47
C ARG A 95 -19.08 19.59 3.70
N PRO A 96 -19.05 19.68 2.36
CA PRO A 96 -17.98 19.09 1.57
C PRO A 96 -16.64 19.81 1.78
N ALA A 97 -15.54 19.10 1.47
CA ALA A 97 -14.20 19.69 1.45
C ALA A 97 -14.11 20.83 0.43
N THR A 98 -13.37 21.90 0.75
CA THR A 98 -12.92 22.85 -0.28
C THR A 98 -11.70 22.32 -1.02
N GLU A 99 -11.33 22.97 -2.12
CA GLU A 99 -10.18 22.55 -2.92
C GLU A 99 -8.86 22.82 -2.18
N GLU A 100 -8.80 23.91 -1.40
CA GLU A 100 -7.66 24.26 -0.56
C GLU A 100 -7.47 23.29 0.60
N GLU A 101 -8.58 22.88 1.25
CA GLU A 101 -8.52 21.91 2.35
C GLU A 101 -8.12 20.51 1.88
N ALA A 102 -8.52 20.15 0.66
CA ALA A 102 -8.21 18.86 0.06
C ALA A 102 -6.75 18.77 -0.44
N ALA A 103 -5.96 19.85 -0.43
CA ALA A 103 -4.54 19.85 -0.79
C ALA A 103 -3.67 19.20 0.32
N LEU A 104 -3.85 17.90 0.52
CA LEU A 104 -3.31 17.14 1.65
C LEU A 104 -1.95 16.50 1.38
N LEU A 105 -1.48 16.52 0.12
CA LEU A 105 -0.17 16.01 -0.26
C LEU A 105 0.95 16.87 0.35
N ARG A 106 2.03 16.22 0.79
CA ARG A 106 3.12 16.87 1.53
C ARG A 106 4.49 16.59 0.91
N HIS A 107 5.39 17.57 1.04
CA HIS A 107 6.82 17.40 0.81
C HIS A 107 7.59 17.18 2.12
N ASP A 108 7.01 17.55 3.26
CA ASP A 108 7.59 17.37 4.59
C ASP A 108 7.10 16.06 5.24
N ARG A 109 7.87 15.54 6.19
CA ARG A 109 7.50 14.36 7.00
C ARG A 109 7.15 13.14 6.14
N MET A 110 7.97 12.93 5.11
CA MET A 110 7.84 11.82 4.19
C MET A 110 8.03 10.48 4.90
N ALA A 111 7.29 9.46 4.47
CA ALA A 111 7.50 8.12 4.97
C ALA A 111 8.82 7.53 4.44
N VAL A 112 9.49 6.72 5.27
CA VAL A 112 10.79 6.14 4.97
C VAL A 112 10.75 5.25 3.74
N ASP A 113 9.71 4.46 3.61
CA ASP A 113 9.52 3.58 2.46
C ASP A 113 9.18 4.33 1.16
N ILE A 114 8.52 5.49 1.24
CA ILE A 114 8.38 6.40 0.08
C ILE A 114 9.75 6.99 -0.28
N ALA A 115 10.54 7.40 0.72
CA ALA A 115 11.88 7.95 0.50
C ALA A 115 12.84 6.92 -0.12
N MET A 116 12.72 5.64 0.27
CA MET A 116 13.52 4.55 -0.28
C MET A 116 13.06 4.10 -1.67
N PHE A 117 11.76 3.86 -1.86
CA PHE A 117 11.24 3.19 -3.06
C PHE A 117 10.54 4.13 -4.05
N GLY A 118 10.51 5.42 -3.72
CA GLY A 118 9.89 6.46 -4.53
C GLY A 118 8.37 6.48 -4.46
N ARG A 119 7.80 7.51 -5.08
CA ARG A 119 6.36 7.71 -5.24
C ARG A 119 6.09 8.38 -6.59
N MET A 120 5.08 7.90 -7.30
CA MET A 120 4.61 8.48 -8.55
C MET A 120 3.12 8.82 -8.46
N LEU A 121 2.76 10.05 -8.77
CA LEU A 121 1.42 10.62 -8.81
C LEU A 121 1.22 11.30 -10.16
N ALA A 122 0.45 10.68 -11.06
CA ALA A 122 0.29 11.17 -12.43
C ALA A 122 -0.32 12.58 -12.52
N ASN A 123 -1.32 12.88 -11.67
CA ASN A 123 -2.03 14.16 -11.68
C ASN A 123 -1.30 15.26 -10.88
N LYS A 124 -0.32 14.89 -10.05
CA LYS A 124 0.38 15.77 -9.11
C LYS A 124 1.89 15.47 -9.12
N PRO A 125 2.56 15.65 -10.28
CA PRO A 125 3.95 15.23 -10.45
C PRO A 125 4.92 15.97 -9.52
N ASP A 126 4.56 17.16 -9.05
CA ASP A 126 5.36 17.93 -8.08
C ASP A 126 5.62 17.14 -6.80
N PHE A 127 4.70 16.25 -6.40
CA PHE A 127 4.80 15.43 -5.20
C PHE A 127 5.44 14.05 -5.45
N ASN A 128 5.99 13.83 -6.65
CA ASN A 128 6.77 12.63 -6.94
C ASN A 128 8.04 12.60 -6.10
N VAL A 129 8.43 11.40 -5.69
CA VAL A 129 9.66 11.16 -4.93
C VAL A 129 10.50 10.17 -5.72
N GLU A 130 11.74 10.55 -6.01
CA GLU A 130 12.70 9.68 -6.65
C GLU A 130 13.19 8.62 -5.65
N ALA A 131 13.30 7.37 -6.08
CA ALA A 131 13.69 6.27 -5.21
C ALA A 131 15.18 6.34 -4.88
N ALA A 132 15.53 6.38 -3.59
CA ALA A 132 16.91 6.29 -3.13
C ALA A 132 17.50 4.87 -3.16
N CYS A 133 16.65 3.84 -3.27
CA CYS A 133 17.04 2.43 -3.24
C CYS A 133 16.79 1.75 -4.59
N GLN A 134 17.82 1.12 -5.12
CA GLN A 134 17.78 0.30 -6.32
C GLN A 134 17.92 -1.17 -5.93
N VAL A 135 16.94 -1.98 -6.32
CA VAL A 135 16.89 -3.41 -5.98
C VAL A 135 16.90 -4.22 -7.27
N ALA A 136 17.92 -5.06 -7.44
CA ALA A 136 17.95 -6.02 -8.54
C ALA A 136 17.11 -7.24 -8.20
N HIS A 137 16.48 -7.85 -9.21
CA HIS A 137 15.87 -9.18 -9.04
C HIS A 137 16.95 -10.19 -8.63
N ALA A 138 16.60 -11.04 -7.67
CA ALA A 138 17.47 -12.14 -7.28
C ALA A 138 17.52 -13.19 -8.40
N PHE A 139 18.71 -13.73 -8.66
CA PHE A 139 18.90 -14.81 -9.65
C PHE A 139 19.86 -15.87 -9.12
N GLY A 140 19.72 -17.10 -9.60
CA GLY A 140 20.60 -18.22 -9.25
C GLY A 140 22.01 -18.00 -9.78
N VAL A 141 23.03 -18.28 -8.97
CA VAL A 141 24.44 -18.16 -9.41
C VAL A 141 24.90 -19.34 -10.27
N SER A 142 24.08 -20.37 -10.37
CA SER A 142 24.30 -21.56 -11.20
C SER A 142 23.01 -21.94 -11.93
N GLU A 143 23.14 -22.72 -12.98
CA GLU A 143 21.99 -23.38 -13.61
C GLU A 143 21.25 -24.23 -12.57
N THR A 144 19.93 -24.22 -12.61
CA THR A 144 19.05 -24.99 -11.72
C THR A 144 17.86 -25.42 -12.54
N ILE A 145 17.56 -26.72 -12.47
CA ILE A 145 16.41 -27.32 -13.14
C ILE A 145 15.24 -27.29 -12.16
N VAL A 146 14.05 -26.97 -12.65
CA VAL A 146 12.81 -27.07 -11.88
C VAL A 146 12.43 -28.55 -11.81
N GLU A 147 12.23 -29.08 -10.61
CA GLU A 147 11.79 -30.45 -10.36
C GLU A 147 10.28 -30.49 -10.14
N ASP A 148 9.62 -31.53 -10.65
CA ASP A 148 8.18 -31.74 -10.49
C ASP A 148 7.89 -32.52 -9.20
N ASP A 149 7.17 -31.88 -8.27
CA ASP A 149 6.69 -32.49 -7.03
C ASP A 149 5.23 -32.93 -7.17
N PHE A 150 5.02 -34.25 -7.15
CA PHE A 150 3.70 -34.86 -7.21
C PHE A 150 3.14 -35.05 -5.80
N PHE A 151 2.00 -34.43 -5.52
CA PHE A 151 1.35 -34.52 -4.21
C PHE A 151 -0.09 -35.03 -4.32
N THR A 152 -0.57 -35.66 -3.26
CA THR A 152 -1.95 -36.12 -3.15
C THR A 152 -2.65 -35.49 -1.96
N ALA A 153 -3.97 -35.30 -2.07
CA ALA A 153 -4.83 -35.04 -0.92
C ALA A 153 -5.68 -36.28 -0.67
N VAL A 154 -5.60 -36.82 0.55
CA VAL A 154 -6.33 -38.02 0.95
C VAL A 154 -7.67 -37.62 1.56
N ASP A 155 -8.70 -38.41 1.29
CA ASP A 155 -10.02 -38.27 1.91
C ASP A 155 -10.13 -39.22 3.11
N ASP A 156 -10.05 -38.65 4.31
CA ASP A 156 -10.05 -39.38 5.58
C ASP A 156 -11.30 -40.25 5.79
N LEU A 157 -12.45 -39.86 5.23
CA LEU A 157 -13.72 -40.59 5.39
C LEU A 157 -13.88 -41.73 4.37
N ARG A 158 -13.08 -41.73 3.29
CA ARG A 158 -13.04 -42.81 2.29
C ARG A 158 -11.99 -43.87 2.60
N ALA A 159 -11.21 -43.71 3.67
CA ALA A 159 -10.13 -44.62 4.06
C ALA A 159 -10.58 -46.09 4.31
N ALA A 160 -11.84 -46.32 4.66
CA ALA A 160 -12.40 -47.67 4.92
C ALA A 160 -13.11 -48.30 3.70
N SER A 161 -13.08 -47.65 2.54
CA SER A 161 -13.67 -48.14 1.29
C SER A 161 -12.62 -48.90 0.46
N ASP A 162 -13.04 -49.87 -0.36
CA ASP A 162 -12.18 -50.49 -1.38
C ASP A 162 -11.63 -49.47 -2.42
N ASP A 163 -12.17 -48.23 -2.43
CA ASP A 163 -11.76 -47.09 -3.26
C ASP A 163 -11.06 -45.99 -2.42
N ALA A 164 -10.29 -46.40 -1.40
CA ALA A 164 -9.46 -45.54 -0.54
C ALA A 164 -8.25 -44.93 -1.29
N GLY A 165 -8.47 -44.39 -2.49
CA GLY A 165 -7.47 -43.72 -3.30
C GLY A 165 -7.24 -42.25 -2.92
N ALA A 166 -6.29 -41.61 -3.58
CA ALA A 166 -6.07 -40.16 -3.49
C ALA A 166 -7.33 -39.40 -3.95
N GLY A 167 -7.92 -38.59 -3.07
CA GLY A 167 -9.04 -37.71 -3.42
C GLY A 167 -8.67 -36.62 -4.43
N HIS A 168 -7.38 -36.30 -4.52
CA HIS A 168 -6.78 -35.45 -5.54
C HIS A 168 -5.32 -35.85 -5.79
N LEU A 169 -4.86 -35.75 -7.03
CA LEU A 169 -3.45 -35.80 -7.43
C LEU A 169 -3.11 -34.49 -8.13
N GLY A 170 -2.07 -33.81 -7.66
CA GLY A 170 -1.56 -32.57 -8.21
C GLY A 170 -0.05 -32.62 -8.43
N GLU A 171 0.46 -31.61 -9.12
CA GLU A 171 1.87 -31.45 -9.47
C GLU A 171 2.27 -29.99 -9.23
N THR A 172 3.44 -29.75 -8.65
CA THR A 172 4.00 -28.42 -8.45
C THR A 172 5.50 -28.40 -8.73
N GLY A 173 5.97 -27.41 -9.49
CA GLY A 173 7.39 -27.24 -9.75
C GLY A 173 8.10 -26.60 -8.55
N PHE A 174 9.22 -27.16 -8.11
CA PHE A 174 10.09 -26.54 -7.10
C PHE A 174 11.55 -26.52 -7.58
N GLY A 175 12.35 -25.67 -6.94
CA GLY A 175 13.77 -25.57 -7.26
C GLY A 175 14.54 -25.03 -6.06
N SER A 176 15.81 -25.39 -5.97
CA SER A 176 16.73 -24.87 -4.96
C SER A 176 17.94 -24.26 -5.64
N ALA A 177 18.27 -23.01 -5.29
CA ALA A 177 19.41 -22.31 -5.86
C ALA A 177 20.06 -21.43 -4.79
N LEU A 178 21.36 -21.19 -4.95
CA LEU A 178 22.03 -20.10 -4.26
C LEU A 178 21.72 -18.81 -5.02
N PHE A 179 20.99 -17.90 -4.37
CA PHE A 179 20.56 -16.64 -4.98
C PHE A 179 21.56 -15.50 -4.73
N TYR A 180 21.92 -14.78 -5.79
CA TYR A 180 22.60 -13.50 -5.68
C TYR A 180 21.55 -12.38 -5.59
N THR A 181 21.67 -11.53 -4.56
CA THR A 181 20.81 -10.35 -4.37
C THR A 181 21.70 -9.11 -4.35
N TYR A 182 21.31 -8.07 -5.09
CA TYR A 182 22.03 -6.80 -5.14
C TYR A 182 21.10 -5.64 -4.80
N ILE A 183 21.59 -4.78 -3.91
CA ILE A 183 20.91 -3.57 -3.45
C ILE A 183 21.92 -2.43 -3.49
N CYS A 184 21.57 -1.31 -4.10
CA CYS A 184 22.33 -0.07 -4.07
C CYS A 184 21.48 1.01 -3.41
N ILE A 185 22.04 1.77 -2.48
CA ILE A 185 21.32 2.83 -1.77
C ILE A 185 22.11 4.13 -1.90
N ASP A 186 21.48 5.13 -2.49
CA ASP A 186 21.97 6.50 -2.49
C ASP A 186 21.61 7.18 -1.16
N LYS A 187 22.61 7.28 -0.28
CA LYS A 187 22.43 7.86 1.05
C LYS A 187 22.10 9.36 0.99
N ASP A 188 22.70 10.10 0.07
CA ASP A 188 22.51 11.55 -0.03
C ASP A 188 21.09 11.84 -0.51
N LEU A 189 20.60 11.09 -1.49
CA LEU A 189 19.21 11.16 -1.94
C LEU A 189 18.24 10.72 -0.84
N LEU A 190 18.56 9.68 -0.07
CA LEU A 190 17.72 9.24 1.06
C LEU A 190 17.57 10.34 2.12
N VAL A 191 18.66 10.98 2.52
CA VAL A 191 18.65 12.11 3.47
C VAL A 191 17.83 13.27 2.90
N LYS A 192 18.01 13.59 1.62
CA LYS A 192 17.23 14.63 0.92
C LYS A 192 15.73 14.30 0.93
N ASN A 193 15.35 13.07 0.60
CA ASN A 193 13.96 12.60 0.60
C ASN A 193 13.32 12.61 2.00
N LEU A 194 14.14 12.48 3.05
CA LEU A 194 13.74 12.60 4.46
C LEU A 194 13.88 14.03 5.01
N ASN A 195 13.89 15.04 4.14
CA ASN A 195 13.98 16.46 4.48
C ASN A 195 15.21 16.82 5.35
N GLY A 196 16.35 16.15 5.12
CA GLY A 196 17.58 16.39 5.88
C GLY A 196 17.66 15.64 7.21
N ASN A 197 16.71 14.73 7.51
CA ASN A 197 16.75 13.95 8.74
C ASN A 197 17.77 12.81 8.65
N GLU A 198 19.03 13.12 8.96
CA GLU A 198 20.13 12.15 8.97
C GLU A 198 19.95 11.04 10.00
N GLU A 199 19.36 11.32 11.16
CA GLU A 199 19.14 10.31 12.20
C GLU A 199 18.19 9.23 11.70
N LEU A 200 17.07 9.63 11.10
CA LEU A 200 16.11 8.71 10.51
C LEU A 200 16.72 7.95 9.33
N ALA A 201 17.48 8.62 8.45
CA ALA A 201 18.17 7.96 7.35
C ALA A 201 19.16 6.89 7.86
N ASN A 202 19.97 7.20 8.88
CA ASN A 202 20.90 6.24 9.46
C ASN A 202 20.16 5.09 10.16
N LYS A 203 18.99 5.34 10.75
CA LYS A 203 18.13 4.29 11.33
C LYS A 203 17.55 3.38 10.23
N THR A 204 17.19 3.93 9.09
CA THR A 204 16.68 3.18 7.92
C THR A 204 17.72 2.20 7.35
N LEU A 205 19.01 2.54 7.42
CA LEU A 205 20.09 1.75 6.87
C LEU A 205 20.67 0.69 7.83
N ARG A 206 20.20 0.67 9.08
CA ARG A 206 20.63 -0.28 10.12
C ARG A 206 19.68 -1.45 10.22
#